data_AF-A0A4Q2ZD99-F1
#
_entry.id   AF-A0A4Q2ZD99-F1
#
_cell.length_a   1.000
_cell.length_b   1.000
_cell.length_c   1.000
_cell.angle_alpha   90.00
_cell.angle_beta   90.00
_cell.angle_gamma   90.00
#
_symmetry.space_group_name_H-M   'P 1'
#
loop_
_entity.id
_entity.type
_entity.pdbx_description
1 polymer ?
#
loop_
_entity_poly.entity_id
_entity_poly.type
_entity_poly.pdbx_seq_one_letter_code
_entity_poly.pdbx_strand_id
1 'polypeptide(L)'
;MLPTERAWLRMLRLGLILSSCGWGISFFFTFAPWEMAADQLYDMGATPIAYDPLVDYWLRMASCAFGCIGIASALACVWPARFTGLISLLGPFNLIVGTTLAFSAWRNQLDPQVHSTFIPDITFCFLTGFLISGPLLRERFLKSE
;
A
#
# COMPACT_ATOMS: atom_id res chain seq x y z
N MET A 1 -12.65 16.43 1.97
CA MET A 1 -13.93 16.17 2.69
C MET A 1 -14.36 14.75 2.38
N LEU A 2 -15.11 14.12 3.27
CA LEU A 2 -15.59 12.75 3.06
C LEU A 2 -16.82 12.75 2.15
N PRO A 3 -17.01 11.70 1.33
CA PRO A 3 -18.21 11.57 0.51
C PRO A 3 -19.47 11.46 1.37
N THR A 4 -20.52 12.17 0.98
CA THR A 4 -21.82 12.12 1.66
C THR A 4 -22.74 11.03 1.10
N GLU A 5 -22.63 10.75 -0.20
CA GLU A 5 -23.35 9.69 -0.87
C GLU A 5 -22.86 8.28 -0.47
N ARG A 6 -23.80 7.36 -0.21
CA ARG A 6 -23.51 6.02 0.31
C ARG A 6 -22.60 5.20 -0.60
N ALA A 7 -22.78 5.26 -1.92
CA ALA A 7 -21.98 4.48 -2.87
C ALA A 7 -20.51 4.90 -2.82
N TRP A 8 -20.24 6.20 -2.87
CA TRP A 8 -18.91 6.78 -2.81
C TRP A 8 -18.24 6.57 -1.46
N LEU A 9 -19.00 6.62 -0.36
CA LEU A 9 -18.48 6.30 0.96
C LEU A 9 -18.08 4.81 1.08
N ARG A 10 -18.85 3.90 0.47
CA ARG A 10 -18.49 2.46 0.42
C ARG A 10 -17.24 2.23 -0.42
N MET A 11 -17.12 2.90 -1.56
CA MET A 11 -15.92 2.83 -2.41
C MET A 11 -14.68 3.32 -1.65
N LEU A 12 -14.77 4.45 -0.94
CA LEU A 12 -13.69 4.95 -0.08
C LEU A 12 -13.31 3.92 0.99
N ARG A 13 -14.30 3.35 1.70
CA ARG A 13 -14.05 2.32 2.72
C ARG A 13 -13.40 1.07 2.15
N LEU A 14 -13.82 0.63 0.96
CA LEU A 14 -13.20 -0.49 0.28
C LEU A 14 -11.71 -0.20 0.00
N GLY A 15 -11.39 1.00 -0.50
CA GLY A 15 -10.01 1.43 -0.69
C GLY A 15 -9.21 1.45 0.61
N LEU A 16 -9.79 1.94 1.71
CA LEU A 16 -9.12 1.95 3.02
C LEU A 16 -8.91 0.54 3.59
N ILE A 17 -9.85 -0.39 3.39
CA ILE A 17 -9.70 -1.80 3.78
C ILE A 17 -8.61 -2.47 2.96
N LEU A 18 -8.62 -2.29 1.63
CA LEU A 18 -7.57 -2.82 0.76
C LEU A 18 -6.20 -2.29 1.18
N SER A 19 -6.08 -0.97 1.36
CA SER A 19 -4.86 -0.34 1.88
C SER A 19 -4.43 -0.93 3.21
N SER A 20 -5.37 -1.15 4.12
CA SER A 20 -5.10 -1.75 5.42
C SER A 20 -4.55 -3.16 5.31
N CYS A 21 -5.15 -4.02 4.50
CA CYS A 21 -4.69 -5.40 4.32
C CYS A 21 -3.35 -5.46 3.58
N GLY A 22 -3.24 -4.77 2.43
CA GLY A 22 -2.07 -4.85 1.57
C GLY A 22 -0.82 -4.25 2.19
N TRP A 23 -0.93 -3.12 2.91
CA TRP A 23 0.21 -2.57 3.65
C TRP A 23 0.37 -3.21 5.03
N GLY A 24 -0.73 -3.54 5.71
CA GLY A 24 -0.71 -4.01 7.09
C GLY A 24 -0.08 -5.39 7.28
N ILE A 25 -0.18 -6.28 6.29
CA ILE A 25 0.47 -7.60 6.35
C ILE A 25 1.99 -7.48 6.55
N SER A 26 2.61 -6.41 6.03
CA SER A 26 4.04 -6.19 6.19
C SER A 26 4.46 -6.03 7.65
N PHE A 27 3.58 -5.55 8.54
CA PHE A 27 3.91 -5.35 9.96
C PHE A 27 4.34 -6.64 10.68
N PHE A 28 3.85 -7.79 10.20
CA PHE A 28 4.27 -9.09 10.71
C PHE A 28 5.79 -9.30 10.59
N PHE A 29 6.39 -8.89 9.47
CA PHE A 29 7.81 -9.06 9.20
C PHE A 29 8.71 -8.15 10.04
N THR A 30 8.16 -7.16 10.74
CA THR A 30 8.92 -6.33 11.68
C THR A 30 9.49 -7.16 12.83
N PHE A 31 8.76 -8.19 13.25
CA PHE A 31 9.14 -9.07 14.37
C PHE A 31 9.51 -10.48 13.92
N ALA A 32 9.38 -10.79 12.63
CA ALA A 32 9.75 -12.10 12.10
C ALA A 32 11.27 -12.34 12.20
N PRO A 33 11.71 -13.60 12.34
CA PRO A 33 13.10 -14.00 12.08
C PRO A 33 13.52 -13.67 10.65
N TRP A 34 14.82 -13.45 10.44
CA TRP A 34 15.39 -13.11 9.13
C TRP A 34 15.01 -14.12 8.05
N GLU A 35 15.12 -15.40 8.37
CA GLU A 35 14.92 -16.54 7.49
C GLU A 35 13.52 -16.52 6.91
N MET A 36 12.52 -16.23 7.75
CA MET A 36 11.12 -16.12 7.32
C MET A 36 10.89 -14.90 6.42
N ALA A 37 11.55 -13.77 6.68
CA ALA A 37 11.44 -12.57 5.86
C ALA A 37 12.17 -12.72 4.52
N ALA A 38 13.34 -13.35 4.53
CA ALA A 38 14.15 -13.62 3.34
C ALA A 38 13.51 -14.71 2.46
N ASP A 39 12.94 -15.75 3.05
CA ASP A 39 12.19 -16.79 2.34
C ASP A 39 10.98 -16.20 1.61
N GLN A 40 10.27 -15.25 2.25
CA GLN A 40 9.18 -14.54 1.58
C GLN A 40 9.65 -13.77 0.33
N LEU A 41 10.83 -13.13 0.39
CA LEU A 41 11.40 -12.44 -0.78
C LEU A 41 11.86 -13.44 -1.86
N TYR A 42 12.38 -14.59 -1.45
CA TYR A 42 12.74 -15.68 -2.35
C TYR A 42 11.49 -16.21 -3.09
N ASP A 43 10.39 -16.44 -2.38
CA ASP A 43 9.10 -16.84 -2.97
C ASP A 43 8.53 -15.79 -3.93
N MET A 44 8.93 -14.52 -3.76
CA MET A 44 8.58 -13.42 -4.66
C MET A 44 9.49 -13.33 -5.91
N GLY A 45 10.48 -14.21 -6.04
CA GLY A 45 11.39 -14.29 -7.20
C GLY A 45 12.78 -13.71 -6.96
N ALA A 46 13.13 -13.33 -5.72
CA ALA A 46 14.51 -12.97 -5.40
C ALA A 46 15.42 -14.20 -5.40
N THR A 47 16.72 -14.00 -5.64
CA THR A 47 17.72 -15.04 -5.36
C THR A 47 17.94 -15.18 -3.86
N PRO A 48 18.47 -16.32 -3.37
CA PRO A 48 18.80 -16.49 -1.95
C PRO A 48 19.65 -15.33 -1.42
N ILE A 49 19.16 -14.67 -0.36
CA ILE A 49 19.81 -13.51 0.24
C ILE A 49 20.58 -13.99 1.46
N ALA A 50 21.92 -13.87 1.41
CA ALA A 50 22.74 -14.17 2.58
C ALA A 50 22.40 -13.19 3.72
N TYR A 51 22.46 -13.67 4.96
CA TYR A 51 22.23 -12.82 6.12
C TYR A 51 23.23 -11.66 6.15
N ASP A 52 22.70 -10.44 6.16
CA ASP A 52 23.44 -9.21 6.38
C ASP A 52 22.68 -8.38 7.43
N PRO A 53 23.33 -8.00 8.55
CA PRO A 53 22.67 -7.29 9.64
C PRO A 53 22.04 -5.95 9.22
N LEU A 54 22.63 -5.25 8.25
CA LEU A 54 22.10 -3.98 7.77
C LEU A 54 20.86 -4.24 6.91
N VAL A 55 20.86 -5.29 6.08
CA VAL A 55 19.68 -5.67 5.28
C VAL A 55 18.53 -6.12 6.18
N ASP A 56 18.77 -6.92 7.23
CA ASP A 56 17.73 -7.28 8.22
C ASP A 56 17.16 -6.02 8.89
N TYR A 57 18.03 -5.10 9.31
CA TYR A 57 17.60 -3.82 9.87
C TYR A 57 16.70 -3.02 8.90
N TRP A 58 17.08 -2.92 7.62
CA TRP A 58 16.29 -2.23 6.60
C TRP A 58 14.95 -2.91 6.33
N LEU A 59 14.90 -4.24 6.28
CA LEU A 59 13.64 -4.98 6.12
C LEU A 59 12.70 -4.76 7.31
N ARG A 60 13.21 -4.76 8.54
CA ARG A 60 12.42 -4.46 9.74
C ARG A 60 11.90 -3.02 9.76
N MET A 61 12.72 -2.07 9.32
CA MET A 61 12.30 -0.67 9.19
C MET A 61 11.20 -0.53 8.14
N ALA A 62 11.40 -1.09 6.94
CA ALA A 62 10.45 -1.01 5.84
C ALA A 62 9.12 -1.67 6.18
N SER A 63 9.16 -2.89 6.75
CA SER A 63 7.98 -3.60 7.23
C SER A 63 7.21 -2.83 8.31
N CYS A 64 7.92 -2.18 9.25
CA CYS A 64 7.28 -1.37 10.29
C CYS A 64 6.58 -0.15 9.69
N ALA A 65 7.27 0.56 8.79
CA ALA A 65 6.74 1.76 8.14
C ALA A 65 5.49 1.43 7.30
N PHE A 66 5.56 0.43 6.44
CA PHE A 66 4.44 -0.03 5.63
C PHE A 66 3.30 -0.58 6.50
N GLY A 67 3.63 -1.37 7.51
CA GLY A 67 2.65 -1.90 8.45
C GLY A 67 1.88 -0.79 9.19
N CYS A 68 2.58 0.28 9.60
CA CYS A 68 1.95 1.44 10.21
C CYS A 68 1.00 2.16 9.25
N ILE A 69 1.29 2.21 7.95
CA ILE A 69 0.36 2.74 6.93
C ILE A 69 -0.90 1.89 6.89
N GLY A 70 -0.76 0.56 6.93
CA GLY A 70 -1.91 -0.36 6.98
C GLY A 70 -2.77 -0.19 8.23
N ILE A 71 -2.16 -0.04 9.39
CA ILE A 71 -2.85 0.25 10.67
C ILE A 71 -3.55 1.61 10.60
N ALA A 72 -2.88 2.64 10.09
CA ALA A 72 -3.46 3.96 9.95
C ALA A 72 -4.66 3.96 8.98
N SER A 73 -4.60 3.19 7.89
CA SER A 73 -5.73 2.96 6.98
C SER A 73 -6.89 2.25 7.67
N ALA A 74 -6.64 1.27 8.56
CA ALA A 74 -7.67 0.63 9.36
C ALA A 74 -8.39 1.64 10.27
N LEU A 75 -7.62 2.44 11.01
CA LEU A 75 -8.15 3.47 11.91
C LEU A 75 -8.96 4.52 11.13
N ALA A 76 -8.46 4.92 9.96
CA ALA A 76 -9.15 5.83 9.06
C ALA A 76 -10.46 5.22 8.51
N CYS A 77 -10.52 3.91 8.29
CA CYS A 77 -11.75 3.24 7.88
C CYS A 77 -12.80 3.22 9.00
N VAL A 78 -12.38 2.99 10.25
CA VAL A 78 -13.28 2.93 11.42
C VAL A 78 -13.79 4.33 11.80
N TRP A 79 -12.90 5.33 11.84
CA TRP A 79 -13.22 6.70 12.25
C TRP A 79 -12.85 7.75 11.20
N PRO A 80 -13.46 7.71 10.00
CA PRO A 80 -13.01 8.52 8.88
C PRO A 80 -13.08 10.03 9.14
N ALA A 81 -14.05 10.49 9.95
CA ALA A 81 -14.20 11.90 10.30
C ALA A 81 -13.01 12.45 11.10
N ARG A 82 -12.33 11.61 11.90
CA ARG A 82 -11.15 12.01 12.67
C ARG A 82 -9.87 12.06 11.83
N PHE A 83 -9.81 11.25 10.77
CA PHE A 83 -8.61 11.04 9.96
C PHE A 83 -8.74 11.63 8.54
N THR A 84 -9.55 12.67 8.35
CA THR A 84 -9.79 13.26 7.03
C THR A 84 -8.51 13.75 6.33
N GLY A 85 -7.57 14.33 7.09
CA GLY A 85 -6.26 14.73 6.58
C GLY A 85 -5.45 13.53 6.06
N LEU A 86 -5.32 12.48 6.87
CA LEU A 86 -4.66 11.23 6.47
C LEU A 86 -5.31 10.59 5.23
N ILE A 87 -6.64 10.48 5.22
CA ILE A 87 -7.39 9.91 4.09
C ILE A 87 -7.09 10.68 2.79
N SER A 88 -6.96 12.00 2.87
CA SER A 88 -6.64 12.82 1.69
C SER A 88 -5.23 12.60 1.14
N LEU A 89 -4.31 12.07 1.95
CA LEU A 89 -2.94 11.74 1.56
C LEU A 89 -2.81 10.28 1.09
N LEU A 90 -3.59 9.35 1.65
CA LEU A 90 -3.51 7.93 1.34
C LEU A 90 -3.74 7.63 -0.15
N GLY A 91 -4.70 8.30 -0.78
CA GLY A 91 -4.97 8.13 -2.22
C GLY A 91 -3.75 8.47 -3.09
N PRO A 92 -3.26 9.72 -3.06
CA PRO A 92 -2.05 10.12 -3.77
C PRO A 92 -0.81 9.31 -3.40
N PHE A 93 -0.65 8.94 -2.13
CA PHE A 93 0.45 8.09 -1.67
C PHE A 93 0.50 6.77 -2.46
N ASN A 94 -0.63 6.04 -2.54
CA ASN A 94 -0.67 4.77 -3.28
C ASN A 94 -0.39 4.97 -4.78
N LEU A 95 -0.86 6.07 -5.38
CA LEU A 95 -0.58 6.36 -6.80
C LEU A 95 0.90 6.67 -7.07
N ILE A 96 1.54 7.43 -6.18
CA ILE A 96 2.98 7.73 -6.26
C ILE A 96 3.77 6.44 -6.13
N VAL A 97 3.48 5.61 -5.12
CA VAL A 97 4.17 4.34 -4.93
C VAL A 97 3.95 3.39 -6.11
N GLY A 98 2.71 3.25 -6.61
CA GLY A 98 2.43 2.44 -7.80
C GLY A 98 3.21 2.89 -9.04
N THR A 99 3.36 4.20 -9.23
CA THR A 99 4.18 4.78 -10.30
C THR A 99 5.66 4.49 -10.10
N THR A 100 6.17 4.64 -8.87
CA THR A 100 7.55 4.31 -8.52
C THR A 100 7.85 2.82 -8.73
N LEU A 101 6.91 1.93 -8.39
CA LEU A 101 7.04 0.49 -8.59
C LEU A 101 7.03 0.14 -10.08
N ALA A 102 6.12 0.73 -10.87
CA ALA A 102 6.10 0.53 -12.32
C ALA A 102 7.41 1.00 -12.99
N PHE A 103 7.91 2.17 -12.60
CA PHE A 103 9.19 2.68 -13.09
C PHE A 103 10.36 1.78 -12.65
N SER A 104 10.36 1.33 -11.40
CA SER A 104 11.38 0.41 -10.87
C SER A 104 11.35 -0.94 -11.58
N ALA A 105 10.16 -1.50 -11.85
CA ALA A 105 10.01 -2.76 -12.57
C ALA A 105 10.56 -2.66 -13.99
N TRP A 106 10.22 -1.57 -14.70
CA TRP A 106 10.76 -1.28 -16.03
C TRP A 106 12.28 -1.10 -16.01
N ARG A 107 12.80 -0.28 -15.08
CA ARG A 107 14.24 0.01 -14.97
C ARG A 107 15.07 -1.23 -14.64
N ASN A 108 14.55 -2.11 -13.79
CA ASN A 108 15.22 -3.35 -13.39
C ASN A 108 14.90 -4.51 -14.34
N GLN A 109 14.13 -4.28 -15.41
CA GLN A 109 13.76 -5.29 -16.41
C GLN A 109 13.14 -6.54 -15.77
N LEU A 110 12.24 -6.36 -14.81
CA LEU A 110 11.60 -7.47 -14.11
C LEU A 110 10.80 -8.33 -15.09
N ASP A 111 11.16 -9.60 -15.17
CA ASP A 111 10.44 -10.60 -15.96
C ASP A 111 9.16 -11.05 -15.23
N PRO A 112 7.95 -10.89 -15.80
CA PRO A 112 6.70 -11.41 -15.23
C PRO A 112 6.67 -12.90 -14.93
N GLN A 113 7.45 -13.71 -15.64
CA GLN A 113 7.50 -15.16 -15.45
C GLN A 113 8.30 -15.55 -14.21
N VAL A 114 9.30 -14.74 -13.84
CA VAL A 114 10.20 -14.99 -12.71
C VAL A 114 9.78 -14.18 -11.47
N HIS A 115 9.43 -12.91 -11.68
CA HIS A 115 9.11 -11.94 -10.63
C HIS A 115 7.62 -11.60 -10.62
N SER A 116 6.75 -12.61 -10.66
CA SER A 116 5.31 -12.40 -10.91
C SER A 116 4.61 -11.44 -9.93
N THR A 117 5.17 -11.21 -8.74
CA THR A 117 4.61 -10.42 -7.65
C THR A 117 4.63 -8.91 -7.88
N PHE A 118 5.49 -8.36 -8.76
CA PHE A 118 5.48 -6.92 -9.00
C PHE A 118 4.18 -6.44 -9.68
N ILE A 119 3.52 -7.30 -10.47
CA ILE A 119 2.24 -6.97 -11.15
C ILE A 119 1.10 -6.75 -10.15
N PRO A 120 0.80 -7.70 -9.23
CA PRO A 120 -0.21 -7.48 -8.20
C PRO A 120 0.15 -6.30 -7.29
N ASP A 121 1.43 -6.05 -6.99
CA ASP A 121 1.85 -4.89 -6.18
C ASP A 121 1.51 -3.55 -6.84
N ILE A 122 1.85 -3.39 -8.12
CA ILE A 122 1.52 -2.20 -8.90
C ILE A 122 0.00 -2.05 -9.02
N THR A 123 -0.69 -3.15 -9.34
CA THR A 123 -2.15 -3.17 -9.49
C THR A 123 -2.85 -2.78 -8.19
N PHE A 124 -2.39 -3.34 -7.07
CA PHE A 124 -2.86 -3.01 -5.73
C PHE A 124 -2.72 -1.52 -5.44
N CYS A 125 -1.56 -0.93 -5.74
CA CYS A 125 -1.29 0.49 -5.53
C CYS A 125 -2.25 1.37 -6.33
N PHE A 126 -2.40 1.13 -7.64
CA PHE A 126 -3.30 1.95 -8.46
C PHE A 126 -4.77 1.76 -8.07
N LEU A 127 -5.22 0.52 -7.90
CA LEU A 127 -6.61 0.23 -7.52
C LEU A 127 -6.96 0.90 -6.19
N THR A 128 -6.11 0.74 -5.17
CA THR A 128 -6.29 1.36 -3.85
C THR A 128 -6.28 2.88 -3.97
N GLY A 129 -5.33 3.45 -4.72
CA GLY A 129 -5.23 4.88 -4.99
C GLY A 129 -6.49 5.46 -5.62
N PHE A 130 -7.08 4.77 -6.60
CA PHE A 130 -8.32 5.19 -7.25
C PHE A 130 -9.55 5.06 -6.34
N LEU A 131 -9.67 3.95 -5.60
CA LEU A 131 -10.78 3.72 -4.67
C LEU A 131 -10.82 4.76 -3.55
N ILE A 132 -9.68 5.29 -3.13
CA ILE A 132 -9.59 6.37 -2.14
C ILE A 132 -9.75 7.74 -2.80
N SER A 133 -9.00 8.04 -3.87
CA SER A 133 -8.96 9.39 -4.45
C SER A 133 -10.23 9.76 -5.20
N GLY A 134 -10.84 8.81 -5.93
CA GLY A 134 -12.03 9.06 -6.75
C GLY A 134 -13.20 9.66 -5.97
N PRO A 135 -13.64 9.03 -4.87
CA PRO A 135 -14.69 9.58 -4.02
C PRO A 135 -14.38 10.98 -3.47
N LEU A 136 -13.11 11.23 -3.10
CA LEU A 136 -12.69 12.51 -2.52
C LEU A 136 -12.65 13.63 -3.56
N LEU A 137 -12.20 13.33 -4.79
CA LEU A 137 -12.16 14.28 -5.90
C LEU A 137 -13.57 14.66 -6.34
N ARG A 138 -14.46 13.68 -6.50
CA ARG A 138 -15.86 13.93 -6.84
C ARG A 138 -16.52 14.90 -5.85
N GLU A 139 -16.39 14.64 -4.56
CA GLU A 139 -16.99 15.48 -3.52
C GLU A 139 -16.40 16.90 -3.51
N ARG A 140 -15.15 17.08 -3.94
CA ARG A 140 -14.56 18.41 -4.13
C ARG A 140 -15.19 19.14 -5.33
N PHE A 141 -15.36 18.45 -6.46
CA PHE A 141 -15.95 19.03 -7.67
C PHE A 141 -17.39 19.49 -7.47
N LEU A 142 -18.22 18.68 -6.82
CA LEU A 142 -19.64 19.01 -6.57
C LEU A 142 -19.86 20.24 -5.67
N LYS A 143 -18.82 20.71 -4.96
CA LYS A 143 -18.89 21.88 -4.09
C LYS A 143 -18.22 23.13 -4.66
N SER A 144 -17.47 22.97 -5.75
CA SER A 144 -16.93 24.11 -6.50
C SER A 144 -17.92 24.69 -7.50
N GLU A 145 -19.03 23.98 -7.74
CA GLU A 145 -20.23 24.45 -8.46
C GLU A 145 -21.24 25.05 -7.48
#